data_AF-A0A538M8J7-F1
#
_entry.id   AF-A0A538M8J7-F1
#
_cell.length_a   1.000
_cell.length_b   1.000
_cell.length_c   1.000
_cell.angle_alpha   90.00
_cell.angle_beta   90.00
_cell.angle_gamma   90.00
#
_symmetry.space_group_name_H-M   'P 1'
#
loop_
_entity.id
_entity.type
_entity.pdbx_description
1 polymer ?
#
loop_
_entity_poly.entity_id
_entity_poly.type
_entity_poly.pdbx_seq_one_letter_code
_entity_poly.pdbx_strand_id
1 'polypeptide(L)'
;MTSVIALGGNALIRPGERGTAAEQRANLRATCAALRPLLADGELVVTHGNGPQVGNELVRQERAADEVPPLPLYLAVAQTQAEIGALIESELAAVADRPVVCVLTHVSVDEDDPAFERPTKPVGPFYAEEQARALESERGWTVAHDAGRGWRRVVPSPEPLEIVELEAVRT
;
A
#
# COMPACT_ATOMS: atom_id res chain seq x y z
N MET A 1 -8.64 16.41 -20.63
CA MET A 1 -8.54 14.93 -20.66
C MET A 1 -8.23 14.47 -19.24
N THR A 2 -8.75 13.33 -18.80
CA THR A 2 -8.43 12.78 -17.47
C THR A 2 -7.49 11.59 -17.64
N SER A 3 -6.34 11.63 -16.98
CA SER A 3 -5.35 10.56 -16.97
C SER A 3 -5.30 9.91 -15.60
N VAL A 4 -5.37 8.58 -15.55
CA VAL A 4 -5.25 7.78 -14.33
C VAL A 4 -3.94 7.02 -14.39
N ILE A 5 -3.03 7.28 -13.45
CA ILE A 5 -1.69 6.71 -13.42
C ILE A 5 -1.50 5.88 -12.16
N ALA A 6 -1.11 4.62 -12.32
CA ALA A 6 -0.78 3.72 -11.20
C ALA A 6 0.74 3.67 -10.98
N LEU A 7 1.19 4.17 -9.84
CA LEU A 7 2.59 4.08 -9.41
C LEU A 7 2.90 2.67 -8.87
N GLY A 8 3.82 1.99 -9.53
CA GLY A 8 4.35 0.70 -9.06
C GLY A 8 5.27 0.85 -7.84
N GLY A 9 5.59 -0.28 -7.19
CA GLY A 9 6.43 -0.29 -5.98
C GLY A 9 7.79 0.40 -6.14
N ASN A 10 8.40 0.34 -7.32
CA ASN A 10 9.68 0.97 -7.64
C ASN A 10 9.62 2.52 -7.65
N ALA A 11 8.43 3.11 -7.72
CA ALA A 11 8.25 4.56 -7.55
C ALA A 11 8.46 4.99 -6.09
N LEU A 12 8.34 4.05 -5.15
CA LEU A 12 8.53 4.27 -3.72
C LEU A 12 9.85 3.67 -3.23
N ILE A 13 10.04 2.37 -3.41
CA ILE A 13 11.22 1.65 -2.90
C ILE A 13 11.84 0.84 -4.05
N ARG A 14 13.10 1.10 -4.36
CA ARG A 14 13.86 0.40 -5.40
C ARG A 14 14.60 -0.82 -4.82
N PRO A 15 14.97 -1.80 -5.65
CA PRO A 15 15.79 -2.93 -5.22
C PRO A 15 17.08 -2.47 -4.54
N GLY A 16 17.32 -2.97 -3.32
CA GLY A 16 18.51 -2.66 -2.52
C GLY A 16 18.35 -1.46 -1.57
N GLU A 17 17.27 -0.70 -1.66
CA GLU A 17 16.98 0.38 -0.71
C GLU A 17 16.39 -0.14 0.60
N ARG A 18 16.57 0.63 1.67
CA ARG A 18 16.02 0.29 2.99
C ARG A 18 14.55 0.69 3.13
N GLY A 19 14.06 1.59 2.27
CA GLY A 19 12.70 2.10 2.31
C GLY A 19 12.50 3.25 3.31
N THR A 20 13.56 3.99 3.62
CA THR A 20 13.47 5.20 4.46
C THR A 20 12.59 6.26 3.80
N ALA A 21 11.99 7.16 4.60
CA ALA A 21 11.21 8.26 4.06
C ALA A 21 12.04 9.17 3.11
N ALA A 22 13.34 9.32 3.36
CA ALA A 22 14.23 10.08 2.49
C ALA A 22 14.43 9.40 1.12
N GLU A 23 14.65 8.07 1.09
CA GLU A 23 14.74 7.30 -0.16
C GLU A 23 13.41 7.36 -0.92
N GLN A 24 12.28 7.11 -0.25
CA GLN A 24 10.95 7.15 -0.87
C GLN A 24 10.64 8.53 -1.46
N ARG A 25 10.94 9.61 -0.74
CA ARG A 25 10.78 10.98 -1.23
C ARG A 25 11.67 11.27 -2.45
N ALA A 26 12.93 10.82 -2.44
CA ALA A 26 13.85 11.02 -3.55
C ALA A 26 13.38 10.28 -4.82
N ASN A 27 12.85 9.07 -4.66
CA ASN A 27 12.26 8.30 -5.76
C ASN A 27 11.01 8.98 -6.33
N LEU A 28 10.09 9.40 -5.44
CA LEU A 28 8.87 10.10 -5.83
C LEU A 28 9.15 11.43 -6.50
N ARG A 29 10.18 12.18 -6.10
CA ARG A 29 10.60 13.42 -6.78
C ARG A 29 10.85 13.21 -8.27
N ALA A 30 11.61 12.17 -8.61
CA ALA A 30 11.91 11.83 -9.99
C ALA A 30 10.64 11.40 -10.74
N THR A 31 9.80 10.58 -10.10
CA THR A 31 8.52 10.13 -10.64
C THR A 31 7.56 11.29 -10.91
N CYS A 32 7.31 12.16 -9.92
CA CYS A 32 6.41 13.32 -10.05
C CYS A 32 6.92 14.31 -11.10
N ALA A 33 8.24 14.54 -11.19
CA ALA A 33 8.81 15.37 -12.25
C ALA A 33 8.53 14.81 -13.65
N ALA A 34 8.52 13.48 -13.82
CA ALA A 34 8.18 12.83 -15.09
C ALA A 34 6.68 12.95 -15.45
N LEU A 35 5.80 13.22 -14.49
CA LEU A 35 4.36 13.42 -14.72
C LEU A 35 4.04 14.84 -15.21
N ARG A 36 4.99 15.78 -15.20
CA ARG A 36 4.79 17.17 -15.62
C ARG A 36 4.04 17.34 -16.96
N PRO A 37 4.34 16.57 -18.03
CA PRO A 37 3.60 16.71 -19.29
C PRO A 37 2.11 16.44 -19.13
N LEU A 38 1.73 15.48 -18.28
CA LEU A 38 0.32 15.11 -18.04
C LEU A 38 -0.44 16.18 -17.25
N LEU A 39 0.26 17.04 -16.51
CA LEU A 39 -0.35 18.13 -15.75
C LEU A 39 -0.84 19.26 -16.67
N ALA A 40 -0.29 19.39 -17.88
CA ALA A 40 -0.69 20.41 -18.85
C ALA A 40 -1.97 20.04 -19.63
N ASP A 41 -2.25 18.74 -19.78
CA ASP A 41 -3.29 18.23 -20.70
C ASP A 41 -4.64 17.90 -20.02
N GLY A 42 -4.76 18.18 -18.71
CA GLY A 42 -6.02 18.11 -17.96
C GLY A 42 -5.88 17.56 -16.54
N GLU A 43 -6.83 16.72 -16.13
CA GLU A 43 -6.88 16.13 -14.79
C GLU A 43 -5.95 14.93 -14.69
N LEU A 44 -5.28 14.81 -13.55
CA LEU A 44 -4.38 13.71 -13.26
C LEU A 44 -4.83 13.06 -11.94
N VAL A 45 -5.20 11.79 -12.02
CA VAL A 45 -5.45 10.93 -10.86
C VAL A 45 -4.24 10.01 -10.69
N VAL A 46 -3.63 10.03 -9.52
CA VAL A 46 -2.49 9.17 -9.19
C VAL A 46 -2.93 8.12 -8.18
N THR A 47 -2.76 6.85 -8.52
CA THR A 47 -2.93 5.72 -7.61
C THR A 47 -1.57 5.09 -7.32
N HIS A 48 -1.48 4.27 -6.27
CA HIS A 48 -0.24 3.60 -5.91
C HIS A 48 -0.50 2.24 -5.26
N GLY A 49 0.49 1.36 -5.34
CA GLY A 49 0.56 0.20 -4.45
C GLY A 49 1.08 0.59 -3.06
N ASN A 50 0.87 -0.26 -2.06
CA ASN A 50 1.38 -0.05 -0.70
C ASN A 50 2.07 -1.30 -0.10
N GLY A 51 2.32 -2.35 -0.89
CA GLY A 51 2.76 -3.66 -0.39
C GLY A 51 3.95 -3.62 0.59
N PRO A 52 5.06 -2.95 0.23
CA PRO A 52 6.19 -2.76 1.16
C PRO A 52 5.83 -1.94 2.41
N GLN A 53 5.06 -0.86 2.24
CA GLN A 53 4.71 0.07 3.32
C GLN A 53 3.77 -0.58 4.34
N VAL A 54 2.71 -1.27 3.87
CA VAL A 54 1.80 -2.02 4.75
C VAL A 54 2.52 -3.18 5.40
N GLY A 55 3.49 -3.79 4.73
CA GLY A 55 4.37 -4.77 5.35
C GLY A 55 5.17 -4.19 6.52
N ASN A 56 5.78 -3.02 6.33
CA ASN A 56 6.54 -2.34 7.39
C ASN A 56 5.63 -1.90 8.55
N GLU A 57 4.43 -1.43 8.26
CA GLU A 57 3.46 -1.05 9.29
C GLU A 57 3.02 -2.25 10.13
N LEU A 58 2.75 -3.40 9.50
CA LEU A 58 2.45 -4.64 10.22
C LEU A 58 3.61 -5.06 11.14
N VAL A 59 4.87 -4.95 10.68
CA VAL A 59 6.05 -5.23 11.51
C VAL A 59 6.12 -4.29 12.72
N ARG A 60 5.81 -2.99 12.55
CA ARG A 60 5.79 -2.03 13.67
C ARG A 60 4.72 -2.41 14.68
N GLN A 61 3.51 -2.72 14.22
CA GLN A 61 2.40 -3.13 15.08
C GLN A 61 2.69 -4.43 15.81
N GLU A 62 3.29 -5.42 15.14
CA GLU A 62 3.69 -6.69 15.76
C GLU A 62 4.72 -6.49 16.87
N ARG A 63 5.71 -5.61 16.66
CA ARG A 63 6.73 -5.30 17.65
C ARG A 63 6.22 -4.48 18.82
N ALA A 64 5.17 -3.69 18.62
CA ALA A 64 4.54 -2.88 19.66
C ALA A 64 3.37 -3.59 20.37
N ALA A 65 3.03 -4.82 19.94
CA ALA A 65 1.80 -5.51 20.37
C ALA A 65 1.71 -5.76 21.89
N ASP A 66 2.84 -5.87 22.58
CA ASP A 66 2.89 -6.05 24.04
C ASP A 66 2.61 -4.74 24.82
N GLU A 67 2.68 -3.59 24.16
CA GLU A 67 2.46 -2.26 24.74
C GLU A 67 1.14 -1.64 24.25
N VAL A 68 0.82 -1.81 22.96
CA VAL A 68 -0.34 -1.22 22.31
C VAL A 68 -0.99 -2.27 21.41
N PRO A 69 -2.32 -2.49 21.49
CA PRO A 69 -3.00 -3.46 20.66
C PRO A 69 -2.79 -3.21 19.15
N PRO A 70 -2.51 -4.25 18.35
CA PRO A 70 -2.37 -4.12 16.90
C PRO A 70 -3.70 -3.73 16.26
N LEU A 71 -3.63 -2.99 15.16
CA LEU A 71 -4.80 -2.61 14.39
C LEU A 71 -5.15 -3.68 13.35
N PRO A 72 -6.42 -3.79 12.94
CA PRO A 72 -6.80 -4.62 11.81
C PRO A 72 -6.15 -4.14 10.51
N LEU A 73 -5.97 -5.06 9.56
CA LEU A 73 -5.26 -4.81 8.30
C LEU A 73 -5.82 -3.61 7.52
N TYR A 74 -7.14 -3.42 7.49
CA TYR A 74 -7.74 -2.31 6.76
C TYR A 74 -7.33 -0.94 7.32
N LEU A 75 -7.09 -0.83 8.64
CA LEU A 75 -6.56 0.39 9.24
C LEU A 75 -5.07 0.57 8.93
N ALA A 76 -4.28 -0.50 8.91
CA ALA A 76 -2.89 -0.44 8.44
C ALA A 76 -2.82 0.03 6.97
N VAL A 77 -3.74 -0.44 6.13
CA VAL A 77 -3.88 0.05 4.74
C VAL A 77 -4.21 1.55 4.74
N ALA A 78 -5.19 2.00 5.52
CA ALA A 78 -5.54 3.42 5.63
C ALA A 78 -4.36 4.30 6.11
N GLN A 79 -3.60 3.84 7.11
CA GLN A 79 -2.38 4.53 7.58
C GLN A 79 -1.36 4.68 6.44
N THR A 80 -1.17 3.63 5.64
CA THR A 80 -0.21 3.68 4.51
C THR A 80 -0.69 4.53 3.34
N GLN A 81 -2.01 4.71 3.15
CA GLN A 81 -2.52 5.69 2.21
C GLN A 81 -2.10 7.10 2.63
N ALA A 82 -2.21 7.44 3.92
CA ALA A 82 -1.75 8.73 4.43
C ALA A 82 -0.22 8.89 4.35
N GLU A 83 0.56 7.85 4.71
CA GLU A 83 2.04 7.87 4.62
C GLU A 83 2.50 8.16 3.18
N ILE A 84 2.01 7.38 2.23
CA ILE A 84 2.42 7.48 0.82
C ILE A 84 1.83 8.74 0.18
N GLY A 85 0.56 9.01 0.46
CA GLY A 85 -0.17 10.18 -0.03
C GLY A 85 0.50 11.49 0.34
N ALA A 86 0.96 11.64 1.59
CA ALA A 86 1.68 12.84 2.02
C ALA A 86 2.98 13.06 1.22
N LEU A 87 3.71 11.99 0.87
CA LEU A 87 4.92 12.10 0.07
C LEU A 87 4.62 12.46 -1.39
N ILE A 88 3.62 11.80 -1.99
CA ILE A 88 3.20 12.08 -3.37
C ILE A 88 2.67 13.51 -3.47
N GLU A 89 1.79 13.92 -2.56
CA GLU A 89 1.22 15.26 -2.51
C GLU A 89 2.31 16.32 -2.43
N SER A 90 3.28 16.16 -1.53
CA SER A 90 4.39 17.11 -1.39
C SER A 90 5.26 17.21 -2.65
N GLU A 91 5.59 16.11 -3.32
CA GLU A 91 6.47 16.14 -4.49
C GLU A 91 5.72 16.50 -5.78
N LEU A 92 4.44 16.18 -5.89
CA LEU A 92 3.60 16.57 -7.01
C LEU A 92 3.21 18.05 -6.92
N ALA A 93 2.90 18.57 -5.73
CA ALA A 93 2.61 20.01 -5.54
C ALA A 93 3.81 20.89 -5.89
N ALA A 94 5.04 20.39 -5.77
CA ALA A 94 6.25 21.11 -6.18
C ALA A 94 6.39 21.25 -7.71
N VAL A 95 5.61 20.49 -8.48
CA VAL A 95 5.65 20.48 -9.95
C VAL A 95 4.31 20.80 -10.59
N ALA A 96 3.23 20.85 -9.82
CA ALA A 96 1.90 21.21 -10.22
C ALA A 96 1.61 22.67 -9.88
N ASP A 97 1.16 23.45 -10.86
CA ASP A 97 0.71 24.84 -10.65
C ASP A 97 -0.75 24.89 -10.12
N ARG A 98 -1.18 23.87 -9.38
CA ARG A 98 -2.54 23.71 -8.85
C ARG A 98 -2.53 22.90 -7.54
N PRO A 99 -3.59 23.00 -6.71
CA PRO A 99 -3.72 22.17 -5.52
C PRO A 99 -3.63 20.68 -5.84
N VAL A 100 -2.94 19.95 -4.97
CA VAL A 100 -2.88 18.49 -4.97
C VAL A 100 -3.44 18.03 -3.64
N VAL A 101 -4.30 17.01 -3.65
CA VAL A 101 -4.90 16.46 -2.44
C VAL A 101 -4.80 14.94 -2.45
N CYS A 102 -4.46 14.35 -1.31
CA CYS A 102 -4.64 12.94 -1.06
C CYS A 102 -6.07 12.67 -0.55
N VAL A 103 -6.77 11.73 -1.19
CA VAL A 103 -8.11 11.30 -0.79
C VAL A 103 -8.01 9.90 -0.18
N LEU A 104 -8.37 9.77 1.10
CA LEU A 104 -8.54 8.46 1.72
C LEU A 104 -9.62 7.70 0.93
N THR A 105 -9.30 6.50 0.47
CA THR A 105 -10.13 5.77 -0.50
C THR A 105 -10.48 4.37 0.02
N HIS A 106 -11.75 4.02 -0.05
CA HIS A 106 -12.30 2.71 0.20
C HIS A 106 -12.75 2.06 -1.11
N VAL A 107 -12.60 0.74 -1.18
CA VAL A 107 -13.04 -0.06 -2.31
C VAL A 107 -13.98 -1.13 -1.77
N SER A 108 -15.19 -1.19 -2.28
CA SER A 108 -16.13 -2.26 -1.98
C SER A 108 -15.69 -3.54 -2.70
N VAL A 109 -15.93 -4.67 -2.04
CA VAL A 109 -15.58 -6.01 -2.50
C VAL A 109 -16.74 -6.94 -2.17
N ASP A 110 -16.86 -8.05 -2.89
CA ASP A 110 -17.89 -9.06 -2.61
C ASP A 110 -17.57 -9.77 -1.28
N GLU A 111 -18.52 -9.85 -0.35
CA GLU A 111 -18.31 -10.54 0.93
C GLU A 111 -18.12 -12.05 0.74
N ASP A 112 -18.66 -12.61 -0.35
CA ASP A 112 -18.56 -14.02 -0.72
C ASP A 112 -17.39 -14.29 -1.68
N ASP A 113 -16.47 -13.33 -1.89
CA ASP A 113 -15.33 -13.52 -2.78
C ASP A 113 -14.46 -14.72 -2.33
N PRO A 114 -14.17 -15.70 -3.21
CA PRO A 114 -13.37 -16.88 -2.88
C PRO A 114 -11.97 -16.57 -2.32
N ALA A 115 -11.45 -15.36 -2.52
CA ALA A 115 -10.20 -14.90 -1.95
C ALA A 115 -10.23 -14.83 -0.41
N PHE A 116 -11.39 -14.72 0.23
CA PHE A 116 -11.53 -14.78 1.68
C PHE A 116 -11.27 -16.18 2.23
N GLU A 117 -11.70 -17.22 1.52
CA GLU A 117 -11.42 -18.62 1.88
C GLU A 117 -10.01 -19.06 1.47
N ARG A 118 -9.45 -18.42 0.43
CA ARG A 118 -8.13 -18.76 -0.12
C ARG A 118 -7.21 -17.53 -0.21
N PRO A 119 -6.68 -17.06 0.94
CA PRO A 119 -5.70 -15.97 0.95
C PRO A 119 -4.45 -16.33 0.14
N THR A 120 -4.06 -15.45 -0.78
CA THR A 120 -2.88 -15.67 -1.65
C THR A 120 -1.90 -14.51 -1.63
N LYS A 121 -2.32 -13.31 -1.23
CA LYS A 121 -1.50 -12.11 -1.35
C LYS A 121 -0.53 -11.99 -0.16
N PRO A 122 0.79 -12.04 -0.38
CA PRO A 122 1.73 -12.03 0.72
C PRO A 122 1.96 -10.60 1.24
N VAL A 123 1.96 -10.43 2.56
CA VAL A 123 2.18 -9.16 3.26
C VAL A 123 3.20 -9.33 4.38
N GLY A 124 3.85 -8.23 4.78
CA GLY A 124 4.81 -8.25 5.88
C GLY A 124 6.12 -8.98 5.53
N PRO A 125 6.92 -9.30 6.57
CA PRO A 125 8.26 -9.85 6.44
C PRO A 125 8.24 -11.35 6.11
N PHE A 126 9.43 -11.92 5.95
CA PHE A 126 9.63 -13.38 5.91
C PHE A 126 9.82 -13.94 7.32
N TYR A 127 9.26 -15.12 7.54
CA TYR A 127 9.33 -15.91 8.76
C TYR A 127 9.99 -17.27 8.49
N ALA A 128 10.64 -17.81 9.51
CA ALA A 128 10.97 -19.23 9.54
C ALA A 128 9.67 -20.05 9.67
N GLU A 129 9.69 -21.32 9.24
CA GLU A 129 8.51 -22.19 9.27
C GLU A 129 7.91 -22.32 10.69
N GLU A 130 8.75 -22.55 11.69
CA GLU A 130 8.34 -22.72 13.08
C GLU A 130 7.61 -21.47 13.61
N GLN A 131 8.16 -20.29 13.32
CA GLN A 131 7.55 -19.02 13.71
C GLN A 131 6.24 -18.77 12.94
N ALA A 132 6.18 -19.11 11.66
CA ALA A 132 4.97 -18.95 10.85
C ALA A 132 3.83 -19.82 11.39
N ARG A 133 4.11 -21.08 11.74
CA ARG A 133 3.13 -22.00 12.34
C ARG A 133 2.64 -21.53 13.71
N ALA A 134 3.53 -20.96 14.54
CA ALA A 134 3.14 -20.36 15.81
C ALA A 134 2.13 -19.21 15.58
N LEU A 135 2.42 -18.32 14.63
CA LEU A 135 1.54 -17.20 14.27
C LEU A 135 0.18 -17.65 13.72
N GLU A 136 0.11 -18.76 12.97
CA GLU A 136 -1.18 -19.36 12.58
C GLU A 136 -1.99 -19.76 13.82
N SER A 137 -1.36 -20.44 14.78
CA SER A 137 -2.05 -20.94 15.98
C SER A 137 -2.47 -19.85 16.97
N GLU A 138 -1.62 -18.84 17.17
CA GLU A 138 -1.82 -17.79 18.16
C GLU A 138 -2.73 -16.67 17.65
N ARG A 139 -2.63 -16.36 16.35
CA ARG A 139 -3.26 -15.16 15.75
C ARG A 139 -4.25 -15.48 14.64
N GLY A 140 -4.44 -16.77 14.31
CA GLY A 140 -5.34 -17.20 13.23
C GLY A 140 -4.89 -16.71 11.85
N TRP A 141 -3.60 -16.43 11.66
CA TRP A 141 -3.08 -16.01 10.36
C TRP A 141 -3.08 -17.18 9.37
N THR A 142 -3.22 -16.85 8.09
CA THR A 142 -2.86 -17.77 7.02
C THR A 142 -1.45 -17.44 6.57
N VAL A 143 -0.56 -18.43 6.50
CA VAL A 143 0.81 -18.26 5.99
C VAL A 143 1.04 -19.15 4.78
N ALA A 144 1.91 -18.70 3.87
CA ALA A 144 2.32 -19.48 2.70
C ALA A 144 3.83 -19.43 2.51
N HIS A 145 4.38 -20.50 1.97
CA HIS A 145 5.79 -20.58 1.60
C HIS A 145 6.04 -19.82 0.28
N ASP A 146 6.91 -18.81 0.32
CA ASP A 146 7.22 -17.93 -0.81
C ASP A 146 8.56 -18.34 -1.45
N ALA A 147 8.47 -19.30 -2.38
CA ALA A 147 9.50 -19.68 -3.34
C ALA A 147 10.93 -19.84 -2.77
N GLY A 148 11.05 -20.44 -1.58
CA GLY A 148 12.35 -20.74 -0.95
C GLY A 148 13.00 -19.57 -0.21
N ARG A 149 12.32 -18.42 -0.12
CA ARG A 149 12.78 -17.26 0.66
C ARG A 149 12.28 -17.27 2.10
N GLY A 150 11.35 -18.17 2.43
CA GLY A 150 10.75 -18.32 3.74
C GLY A 150 9.22 -18.34 3.68
N TRP A 151 8.58 -18.16 4.83
CA TRP A 151 7.13 -18.11 4.97
C TRP A 151 6.66 -16.67 5.11
N ARG A 152 5.48 -16.34 4.58
CA ARG A 152 4.88 -15.01 4.72
C ARG A 152 3.42 -15.13 5.10
N ARG A 153 2.92 -14.14 5.86
CA ARG A 153 1.49 -13.97 6.04
C ARG A 153 0.85 -13.71 4.68
N VAL A 154 -0.21 -14.43 4.36
CA VAL A 154 -1.05 -14.17 3.21
C VAL A 154 -2.40 -13.63 3.66
N VAL A 155 -2.97 -12.74 2.86
CA VAL A 155 -4.24 -12.09 3.12
C VAL A 155 -5.16 -12.23 1.90
N PRO A 156 -6.48 -12.13 2.09
CA PRO A 156 -7.43 -12.04 0.98
C PRO A 156 -7.06 -10.90 0.04
N SER A 157 -7.27 -11.13 -1.25
CA SER A 157 -7.13 -10.12 -2.30
C SER A 157 -8.31 -10.22 -3.25
N PRO A 158 -9.52 -9.90 -2.77
CA PRO A 158 -10.75 -9.99 -3.56
C PRO A 158 -10.72 -9.01 -4.75
N GLU A 159 -11.57 -9.28 -5.74
CA GLU A 159 -11.74 -8.41 -6.90
C GLU A 159 -12.41 -7.09 -6.46
N PRO A 160 -11.87 -5.92 -6.85
CA PRO A 160 -12.48 -4.64 -6.53
C PRO A 160 -13.80 -4.45 -7.30
N LEU A 161 -14.86 -4.03 -6.60
CA LEU A 161 -16.17 -3.76 -7.23
C LEU A 161 -16.36 -2.26 -7.51
N GLU A 162 -16.28 -1.42 -6.48
CA GLU A 162 -16.55 0.02 -6.60
C GLU A 162 -15.62 0.86 -5.70
N ILE A 163 -15.21 2.03 -6.20
CA ILE A 163 -14.51 3.03 -5.39
C ILE A 163 -15.57 3.90 -4.70
N VAL A 164 -15.61 3.86 -3.37
CA VAL A 164 -16.65 4.54 -2.58
C VAL A 164 -16.56 6.07 -2.75
N GLU A 165 -15.35 6.61 -2.77
CA GLU A 165 -15.09 8.04 -2.92
C GLU A 165 -15.00 8.51 -4.39
N LEU A 166 -15.50 7.73 -5.36
CA LEU A 166 -15.36 8.04 -6.79
C LEU A 166 -15.90 9.42 -7.16
N GLU A 167 -17.04 9.82 -6.59
CA GLU A 167 -17.63 11.13 -6.87
C GLU A 167 -16.78 12.27 -6.31
N ALA A 168 -16.14 12.08 -5.14
CA ALA A 168 -15.19 13.06 -4.60
C ALA A 168 -13.93 13.19 -5.47
N VAL A 169 -13.49 12.09 -6.09
CA VAL A 169 -12.33 12.08 -7.01
C VAL A 169 -12.65 12.75 -8.35
N ARG A 170 -13.93 12.79 -8.76
CA ARG A 170 -14.39 13.39 -10.02
C ARG A 170 -14.66 14.90 -9.94
N THR A 171 -14.51 15.51 -8.76
CA THR A 171 -14.85 16.93 -8.51
C THR A 171 -13.68 17.84 -8.82
#